data_AF-A0A7C7EFI0-F1
#
_entry.id   AF-A0A7C7EFI0-F1
#
_cell.length_a   1.000
_cell.length_b   1.000
_cell.length_c   1.000
_cell.angle_alpha   90.00
_cell.angle_beta   90.00
_cell.angle_gamma   90.00
#
_symmetry.space_group_name_H-M   'P 1'
#
loop_
_entity.id
_entity.type
_entity.pdbx_description
1 polymer ?
#
loop_
_entity_poly.entity_id
_entity_poly.type
_entity_poly.pdbx_seq_one_letter_code
_entity_poly.pdbx_strand_id
1 'polypeptide(L)' 'MIRDNILYALYALTQFEMLDEVVPINQFGKMIRYTKELQEKHKIEVLNFGHAGDGNIHTIILKKDYSDET' A
#
# COMPACT_ATOMS: atom_id res chain seq x y z
N MET A 1 14.54 -4.90 12.10
CA MET A 1 13.52 -5.99 12.20
C MET A 1 12.89 -6.16 10.81
N ILE A 2 12.30 -7.31 10.46
CA ILE A 2 11.74 -7.56 9.10
C ILE A 2 10.86 -6.41 8.57
N ARG A 3 10.12 -5.73 9.46
CA ARG A 3 9.28 -4.57 9.13
C ARG A 3 10.04 -3.44 8.43
N ASP A 4 11.20 -3.05 8.95
CA ASP A 4 11.97 -1.92 8.39
C ASP A 4 12.56 -2.30 7.02
N ASN A 5 12.91 -3.57 6.84
CA ASN A 5 13.47 -4.08 5.60
C ASN A 5 12.46 -4.12 4.44
N ILE A 6 11.15 -4.19 4.71
CA ILE A 6 10.11 -4.13 3.68
C ILE A 6 10.17 -2.77 2.98
N LEU A 7 10.29 -1.69 3.75
CA LEU A 7 10.35 -0.34 3.21
C LEU A 7 11.64 -0.13 2.39
N TYR A 8 12.78 -0.58 2.91
CA TYR A 8 14.05 -0.52 2.17
C TYR A 8 14.00 -1.31 0.86
N ALA A 9 13.39 -2.50 0.84
CA ALA A 9 13.23 -3.29 -0.36
C ALA A 9 12.35 -2.59 -1.40
N LEU A 10 11.26 -1.95 -0.98
CA LEU A 10 10.39 -1.18 -1.87
C LEU A 10 11.13 -0.01 -2.51
N TYR A 11 11.90 0.77 -1.73
CA TYR A 11 12.72 1.86 -2.26
C TYR A 11 13.78 1.40 -3.26
N ALA A 12 14.30 0.18 -3.11
CA ALA A 12 15.33 -0.35 -4.00
C ALA A 12 14.76 -0.93 -5.30
N LEU A 13 13.51 -1.39 -5.29
CA LEU A 13 12.92 -2.18 -6.39
C LEU A 13 11.96 -1.39 -7.27
N THR A 14 11.34 -0.32 -6.77
CA THR A 14 10.34 0.43 -7.54
C THR A 14 10.09 1.84 -7.00
N GLN A 15 9.40 2.67 -7.78
CA GLN A 15 8.77 3.88 -7.29
C GLN A 15 7.38 3.56 -6.74
N PHE A 16 7.06 4.19 -5.62
CA PHE A 16 5.78 4.01 -4.96
C PHE A 16 5.35 5.29 -4.27
N GLU A 17 4.04 5.41 -4.07
CA GLU A 17 3.45 6.40 -3.18
C GLU A 17 2.96 5.67 -1.93
N MET A 18 3.30 6.21 -0.75
CA MET A 18 2.84 5.69 0.53
C MET A 18 1.84 6.65 1.15
N LEU A 19 0.74 6.08 1.62
CA LEU A 19 -0.30 6.77 2.37
C LEU A 19 -0.34 6.19 3.79
N ASP A 20 -0.51 7.05 4.78
CA ASP A 20 -0.66 6.68 6.19
C ASP A 20 -2.05 7.13 6.65
N GLU A 21 -2.96 6.17 6.75
CA GLU A 21 -4.37 6.40 7.02
C GLU A 21 -4.76 5.86 8.40
N VAL A 22 -5.71 6.52 9.04
CA VAL A 22 -6.38 5.98 10.23
C VAL A 22 -7.86 5.86 9.92
N VAL A 23 -8.41 4.67 10.11
CA VAL A 23 -9.84 4.39 9.93
C VAL A 23 -10.45 3.89 11.24
N PRO A 24 -11.77 4.03 11.44
CA PRO A 24 -12.44 3.33 12.53
C PRO A 24 -12.13 1.84 12.47
N ILE A 25 -11.80 1.23 13.61
CA ILE A 25 -11.33 -0.18 13.68
C ILE A 25 -12.32 -1.13 13.01
N ASN A 26 -13.63 -0.90 13.18
CA ASN A 26 -14.68 -1.70 12.54
C ASN A 26 -14.78 -1.53 11.01
N GLN A 27 -14.09 -0.55 10.42
CA GLN A 27 -13.98 -0.30 8.98
C GLN A 27 -12.66 -0.78 8.38
N PHE A 28 -11.68 -1.22 9.18
CA PHE A 28 -10.36 -1.67 8.70
C PHE A 28 -10.49 -2.68 7.56
N GLY A 29 -11.24 -3.77 7.77
CA GLY A 29 -11.45 -4.78 6.73
C GLY A 29 -12.21 -4.26 5.50
N LYS A 30 -13.05 -3.23 5.64
CA LYS A 30 -13.73 -2.59 4.49
C LYS A 30 -12.74 -1.78 3.66
N MET A 31 -11.86 -1.03 4.32
CA MET A 31 -10.80 -0.27 3.64
C MET A 31 -9.88 -1.18 2.82
N ILE A 32 -9.42 -2.30 3.41
CA ILE A 32 -8.57 -3.28 2.69
C ILE A 32 -9.28 -3.89 1.47
N ARG A 33 -10.60 -4.14 1.55
CA ARG A 33 -11.35 -4.63 0.39
C ARG A 33 -11.49 -3.56 -0.69
N TYR A 34 -11.78 -2.33 -0.27
CA TYR A 34 -11.90 -1.20 -1.19
C TYR A 34 -10.59 -0.92 -1.94
N THR A 35 -9.43 -0.99 -1.28
CA THR A 35 -8.14 -0.81 -1.97
C THR A 35 -7.86 -1.92 -2.99
N LYS A 36 -8.33 -3.16 -2.76
CA LYS A 36 -8.27 -4.25 -3.76
C LYS A 36 -9.20 -4.01 -4.95
N GLU A 37 -10.41 -3.52 -4.72
CA GLU A 37 -11.33 -3.14 -5.81
C GLU A 37 -10.73 -2.03 -6.68
N LEU A 38 -10.08 -1.03 -6.04
CA LEU A 38 -9.36 0.03 -6.75
C LEU A 38 -8.16 -0.52 -7.54
N GLN A 39 -7.43 -1.48 -6.97
CA GLN A 39 -6.32 -2.16 -7.64
C GLN A 39 -6.78 -2.74 -8.99
N GLU A 40 -7.88 -3.50 -9.00
CA GLU A 40 -8.45 -4.10 -10.21
C GLU A 40 -8.97 -3.05 -11.19
N LYS A 41 -9.71 -2.05 -10.68
CA LYS A 41 -10.32 -0.98 -11.48
C LYS A 41 -9.28 -0.14 -12.21
N HIS A 42 -8.20 0.22 -11.53
CA HIS A 42 -7.18 1.12 -12.06
C HIS A 42 -5.96 0.39 -12.63
N LYS A 43 -5.91 -0.95 -12.53
CA LYS A 43 -4.78 -1.78 -12.96
C LYS A 43 -3.43 -1.35 -12.35
N ILE A 44 -3.50 -0.85 -11.12
CA ILE A 44 -2.33 -0.51 -10.30
C ILE A 44 -2.01 -1.69 -9.39
N GLU A 45 -0.88 -1.67 -8.67
CA GLU A 45 -0.61 -2.63 -7.60
C GLU A 45 -0.66 -1.91 -6.25
N VAL A 46 -1.33 -2.53 -5.27
CA VAL A 46 -1.53 -1.93 -3.94
C VAL A 46 -1.18 -2.93 -2.86
N LEU A 47 -0.27 -2.54 -1.96
CA LEU A 47 0.05 -3.28 -0.74
C LEU A 47 -0.54 -2.52 0.45
N ASN A 48 -1.07 -3.25 1.43
CA ASN A 48 -1.56 -2.66 2.67
C ASN A 48 -0.83 -3.31 3.84
N PHE A 49 -0.27 -2.49 4.73
CA PHE A 49 0.29 -2.88 6.01
C PHE A 49 -0.40 -2.08 7.11
N GLY A 50 -0.24 -2.43 8.38
CA GLY A 50 -0.78 -1.61 9.46
C GLY A 50 -1.14 -2.38 10.70
N HIS A 51 -1.70 -1.66 11.68
CA HIS A 51 -2.10 -2.18 12.97
C HIS A 51 -3.63 -2.26 13.03
N ALA A 52 -4.17 -3.45 12.77
CA ALA A 52 -5.62 -3.66 12.80
C ALA A 52 -6.27 -3.34 14.17
N GLY A 53 -5.48 -3.33 15.25
CA GLY A 53 -5.95 -3.04 16.61
C GLY A 53 -6.23 -1.58 16.91
N ASP A 54 -5.64 -0.64 16.16
CA ASP A 54 -5.86 0.81 16.32
C ASP A 54 -6.41 1.49 15.06
N GLY A 55 -6.50 0.74 13.94
CA GLY A 55 -7.09 1.21 12.70
C GLY A 55 -6.11 1.94 11.78
N ASN A 56 -4.82 1.96 12.11
CA ASN A 56 -3.78 2.52 11.25
C ASN A 56 -3.47 1.58 10.07
N ILE A 57 -3.45 2.14 8.86
CA ILE A 57 -3.16 1.46 7.59
C ILE A 57 -2.08 2.25 6.85
N HIS A 58 -1.03 1.56 6.43
CA HIS A 58 -0.06 2.03 5.46
C HIS A 58 -0.39 1.43 4.10
N THR A 59 -0.96 2.24 3.20
CA THR A 59 -1.27 1.85 1.83
C THR A 59 -0.12 2.25 0.91
N ILE A 60 0.44 1.30 0.17
CA ILE A 60 1.54 1.52 -0.78
C ILE A 60 1.00 1.26 -2.18
N ILE A 61 1.02 2.28 -3.02
CA ILE A 61 0.64 2.20 -4.42
C ILE A 61 1.92 2.08 -5.24
N LEU A 62 2.11 0.95 -5.91
CA LEU A 62 3.27 0.69 -6.74
C LEU A 62 3.00 1.20 -8.16
N LYS A 63 3.97 1.91 -8.73
CA LYS A 63 3.92 2.32 -10.13
C LYS A 63 4.33 1.14 -10.99
N LYS A 64 3.38 0.55 -11.72
CA LYS A 64 3.67 -0.52 -12.68
C LYS A 64 4.14 0.10 -14.00
N ASP A 65 5.20 -0.48 -14.56
CA ASP A 65 5.89 -0.02 -15.77
C ASP A 65 6.57 1.35 -15.65
N TYR A 66 7.76 1.35 -15.03
CA TYR A 66 8.80 2.31 -15.42
C TYR A 66 9.44 1.77 -16.71
N SER A 67 8.91 2.14 -17.87
CA SER A 67 9.82 2.30 -19.00
C SER A 67 10.62 3.56 -18.68
N ASP A 68 11.92 3.42 -18.48
CA ASP A 68 12.84 4.55 -18.52
C ASP A 68 12.76 5.18 -19.92
N GLU A 69 11.75 6.02 -20.16
CA GLU A 69 11.90 7.06 -21.17
C GLU A 69 12.76 8.16 -20.54
N THR A 70 13.86 8.36 -21.24
CA THR A 70 15.09 9.08 -20.89
C THR A 70 14.86 10.55 -20.58
#